data_AF-A0A7Z0WE11-F1
#
_entry.id   AF-A0A7Z0WE11-F1
#
_cell.length_a   1.000
_cell.length_b   1.000
_cell.length_c   1.000
_cell.angle_alpha   90.00
_cell.angle_beta   90.00
_cell.angle_gamma   90.00
#
_symmetry.space_group_name_H-M   'P 1'
#
loop_
_entity.id
_entity.type
_entity.pdbx_description
1 polymer ?
#
loop_
_entity_poly.entity_id
_entity_poly.type
_entity_poly.pdbx_seq_one_letter_code
_entity_poly.pdbx_strand_id
1 'polypeptide(L)'
;MNIDRQRLYDGSKELVERLADRLPEADVETFLSLHDVGEPLYLLNLLCAGLIKWRTEVTAAERDALAELVTGVASTNTRYPFLVDAQGSLEALNVVE
;
A
#
# COMPACT_ATOMS: atom_id res chain seq x y z
N MET A 1 3.24 -16.67 -3.92
CA MET A 1 2.40 -17.18 -2.81
C MET A 1 1.18 -16.30 -2.78
N ASN A 2 -0.02 -16.84 -2.98
CA ASN A 2 -1.24 -16.01 -2.93
C ASN A 2 -1.55 -15.66 -1.48
N ILE A 3 -1.67 -14.38 -1.17
CA ILE A 3 -2.15 -13.92 0.14
C ILE A 3 -3.66 -14.16 0.24
N ASP A 4 -4.15 -14.52 1.44
CA ASP A 4 -5.59 -14.66 1.64
C ASP A 4 -6.28 -13.28 1.69
N ARG A 5 -7.57 -13.27 1.37
CA ARG A 5 -8.36 -12.02 1.27
C ARG A 5 -8.49 -11.29 2.61
N GLN A 6 -8.57 -12.02 3.72
CA GLN A 6 -8.74 -11.42 5.05
C GLN A 6 -7.44 -10.72 5.46
N ARG A 7 -6.30 -11.38 5.29
CA ARG A 7 -4.98 -10.80 5.55
C ARG A 7 -4.69 -9.59 4.67
N LEU A 8 -5.11 -9.63 3.40
CA LEU A 8 -5.00 -8.48 2.51
C LEU A 8 -5.81 -7.29 3.05
N TYR A 9 -7.04 -7.55 3.46
CA TYR A 9 -7.97 -6.55 3.99
C TYR A 9 -7.41 -5.89 5.25
N ASP A 10 -7.12 -6.71 6.28
CA ASP A 10 -6.65 -6.24 7.58
C ASP A 10 -5.27 -5.58 7.47
N GLY A 11 -4.34 -6.18 6.72
CA GLY A 11 -2.99 -5.64 6.55
C GLY A 11 -2.98 -4.32 5.78
N SER A 12 -3.87 -4.15 4.79
CA SER A 12 -3.97 -2.89 4.05
C SER A 12 -4.45 -1.74 4.94
N LYS A 13 -5.42 -1.99 5.83
CA LYS A 13 -5.88 -1.01 6.81
C LYS A 13 -4.80 -0.66 7.82
N GLU A 14 -4.17 -1.69 8.39
CA GLU A 14 -3.14 -1.51 9.41
C GLU A 14 -1.98 -0.65 8.88
N LEU A 15 -1.56 -0.86 7.63
CA LEU A 15 -0.54 0.01 7.01
C LEU A 15 -0.99 1.45 6.88
N VAL A 16 -2.23 1.71 6.46
CA VAL A 16 -2.77 3.07 6.36
C VAL A 16 -2.79 3.74 7.74
N GLU A 17 -3.25 3.04 8.78
CA GLU A 17 -3.29 3.56 10.14
C GLU A 17 -1.89 3.88 10.69
N ARG A 18 -0.90 3.03 10.41
CA ARG A 18 0.50 3.27 10.82
C ARG A 18 1.12 4.48 10.12
N LEU A 19 0.73 4.74 8.87
CA LEU A 19 1.29 5.81 8.04
C LEU A 19 0.45 7.11 8.05
N ALA A 20 -0.69 7.10 8.74
CA ALA A 20 -1.68 8.17 8.69
C ALA A 20 -1.13 9.53 9.16
N ASP A 21 -0.19 9.53 10.10
CA ASP A 21 0.46 10.72 10.63
C ASP A 21 1.40 11.40 9.63
N ARG A 22 1.86 10.66 8.62
CA ARG A 22 2.82 11.10 7.60
C ARG A 22 2.22 11.27 6.21
N LEU A 23 0.91 11.06 6.09
CA LEU A 23 0.15 11.20 4.85
C LEU A 23 -0.78 12.42 4.91
N PRO A 24 -1.16 13.00 3.76
CA PRO A 24 -2.22 13.99 3.73
C PRO A 24 -3.53 13.42 4.26
N GLU A 25 -4.23 14.16 5.14
CA GLU A 25 -5.48 13.72 5.76
C GLU A 25 -6.53 13.25 4.74
N ALA A 26 -6.70 13.99 3.64
CA ALA A 26 -7.63 13.64 2.57
C ALA A 26 -7.29 12.31 1.86
N ASP A 27 -6.00 11.97 1.76
CA ASP A 27 -5.56 10.69 1.19
C ASP A 27 -5.86 9.55 2.18
N VAL A 28 -5.63 9.75 3.48
CA VAL A 28 -5.96 8.79 4.54
C VAL A 28 -7.47 8.48 4.56
N GLU A 29 -8.32 9.51 4.54
CA GLU A 29 -9.78 9.33 4.48
C GLU A 29 -10.21 8.55 3.24
N THR A 30 -9.58 8.82 2.09
CA THR A 30 -9.83 8.10 0.84
C THR A 30 -9.44 6.63 0.97
N PHE A 31 -8.28 6.33 1.56
CA PHE A 31 -7.80 4.96 1.73
C PHE A 31 -8.70 4.17 2.69
N LEU A 32 -9.10 4.77 3.81
CA LEU A 32 -10.03 4.13 4.76
C LEU A 32 -11.42 3.90 4.13
N SER A 33 -11.90 4.83 3.32
CA SER A 33 -13.17 4.64 2.58
C SER A 33 -13.09 3.47 1.58
N LEU A 34 -11.94 3.29 0.91
CA LEU A 34 -11.72 2.16 -0.01
C LEU A 34 -11.67 0.82 0.72
N HIS A 35 -11.13 0.81 1.94
CA HIS A 35 -11.23 -0.36 2.81
C HIS A 35 -12.70 -0.67 3.14
N ASP A 36 -13.51 0.33 3.51
CA ASP A 36 -14.90 0.10 3.93
C ASP A 36 -15.79 -0.43 2.81
N VAL A 37 -15.54 -0.05 1.55
CA VAL A 37 -16.26 -0.58 0.39
C VAL A 37 -15.70 -1.90 -0.15
N GLY A 38 -14.63 -2.43 0.46
CA GLY A 38 -14.09 -3.75 0.12
C GLY A 38 -13.15 -3.78 -1.08
N GLU A 39 -12.41 -2.70 -1.35
CA GLU A 39 -11.50 -2.54 -2.50
C GLU A 39 -10.00 -2.48 -2.07
N PRO A 40 -9.46 -3.54 -1.43
CA PRO A 40 -8.10 -3.49 -0.86
C PRO A 40 -6.99 -3.42 -1.92
N LEU A 41 -7.21 -3.93 -3.13
CA LEU A 41 -6.25 -3.79 -4.23
C LEU A 41 -6.13 -2.35 -4.69
N TYR A 42 -7.27 -1.65 -4.78
CA TYR A 42 -7.24 -0.26 -5.19
C TYR A 42 -6.64 0.63 -4.10
N LEU A 43 -6.97 0.36 -2.84
CA LEU A 43 -6.34 0.98 -1.68
C LEU A 43 -4.82 0.81 -1.75
N LEU A 44 -4.30 -0.42 -1.84
CA LEU A 44 -2.86 -0.66 -1.86
C LEU A 44 -2.17 0.02 -3.04
N ASN A 45 -2.80 0.01 -4.21
CA ASN A 45 -2.26 0.71 -5.37
C ASN A 45 -2.15 2.23 -5.12
N LEU A 46 -3.16 2.85 -4.52
CA LEU A 46 -3.13 4.28 -4.20
C LEU A 46 -2.19 4.59 -3.04
N LEU A 47 -2.06 3.69 -2.06
CA LEU A 47 -1.10 3.83 -0.97
C LEU A 47 0.33 3.86 -1.54
N CYS A 48 0.71 2.89 -2.39
CA CYS A 48 2.00 2.92 -3.08
C CYS A 48 2.21 4.23 -3.84
N ALA A 49 1.20 4.66 -4.62
CA ALA A 49 1.26 5.90 -5.37
C ALA A 49 1.48 7.13 -4.47
N GLY A 50 0.76 7.20 -3.35
CA GLY A 50 0.85 8.28 -2.37
C GLY A 50 2.22 8.34 -1.70
N LEU A 51 2.72 7.20 -1.20
CA LEU A 51 4.02 7.13 -0.54
C LEU A 51 5.16 7.58 -1.46
N ILE A 52 5.13 7.17 -2.73
CA ILE A 52 6.13 7.57 -3.73
C ILE A 52 5.98 9.06 -4.07
N LYS A 53 4.76 9.50 -4.37
CA LYS A 53 4.46 10.88 -4.78
C LYS A 53 4.89 11.89 -3.72
N TRP A 54 4.58 11.61 -2.46
CA TRP A 54 4.84 12.51 -1.34
C TRP A 54 6.23 12.29 -0.71
N ARG A 55 6.98 11.29 -1.18
CA ARG A 55 8.24 10.85 -0.56
C ARG A 55 8.08 10.61 0.94
N THR A 56 6.94 10.04 1.35
CA THR A 56 6.63 9.74 2.74
C THR A 56 7.73 8.86 3.33
N GLU A 57 8.29 9.27 4.46
CA GLU A 57 9.29 8.48 5.18
C GLU A 57 8.65 7.17 5.66
N VAL A 58 9.21 6.06 5.19
CA VAL A 58 8.81 4.71 5.57
C VAL A 58 9.99 3.99 6.21
N THR A 59 9.76 3.29 7.30
CA THR A 59 10.78 2.45 7.92
C THR A 59 10.99 1.17 7.11
N ALA A 60 12.12 0.47 7.35
CA ALA A 60 12.35 -0.85 6.75
C ALA A 60 11.21 -1.84 7.07
N ALA A 61 10.70 -1.82 8.30
CA ALA A 61 9.61 -2.69 8.73
C ALA A 61 8.28 -2.38 7.99
N GLU A 62 8.00 -1.10 7.71
CA GLU A 62 6.81 -0.69 6.95
C GLU A 62 6.94 -1.05 5.48
N ARG A 63 8.13 -0.88 4.89
CA ARG A 63 8.42 -1.35 3.54
C ARG A 63 8.21 -2.85 3.43
N ASP A 64 8.71 -3.63 4.39
CA ASP A 64 8.57 -5.09 4.38
C ASP A 64 7.13 -5.54 4.57
N ALA A 65 6.37 -4.90 5.47
CA ALA A 65 4.94 -5.15 5.62
C ALA A 65 4.17 -4.83 4.32
N LEU A 66 4.49 -3.72 3.64
CA LEU A 66 3.92 -3.42 2.34
C LEU A 66 4.32 -4.47 1.29
N ALA A 67 5.59 -4.87 1.27
CA ALA A 67 6.13 -5.86 0.33
C ALA A 67 5.41 -7.21 0.43
N GLU A 68 5.09 -7.67 1.66
CA GLU A 68 4.31 -8.88 1.88
C GLU A 68 2.93 -8.81 1.21
N LEU A 69 2.25 -7.66 1.33
CA LEU A 69 0.92 -7.48 0.77
C LEU A 69 0.97 -7.41 -0.76
N VAL A 70 1.82 -6.53 -1.32
CA VAL A 70 1.85 -6.28 -2.78
C VAL A 70 2.42 -7.45 -3.57
N THR A 71 3.40 -8.19 -3.02
CA THR A 71 3.94 -9.40 -3.66
C THR A 71 2.95 -10.55 -3.59
N GLY A 72 2.09 -10.57 -2.56
CA GLY A 72 1.07 -11.59 -2.35
C GLY A 72 -0.12 -11.52 -3.31
N VAL A 73 -0.35 -10.38 -3.96
CA VAL A 73 -1.49 -10.14 -4.87
C VAL A 73 -1.18 -10.25 -6.36
N ALA A 74 0.09 -10.48 -6.74
CA ALA A 74 0.57 -10.76 -8.10
C ALA A 74 -0.40 -10.31 -9.21
N SER A 75 -0.51 -8.99 -9.41
CA SER A 75 -1.51 -8.42 -10.33
C SER A 75 -0.91 -8.22 -11.71
N THR A 76 -1.53 -8.77 -12.75
CA THR A 76 -1.28 -8.38 -14.15
C THR A 76 -2.28 -7.33 -14.63
N ASN A 77 -3.16 -6.87 -13.74
CA ASN A 77 -4.18 -5.89 -14.06
C ASN A 77 -3.56 -4.49 -14.12
N THR A 78 -3.48 -3.94 -15.32
CA THR A 78 -2.90 -2.61 -15.60
C THR A 78 -3.65 -1.45 -14.95
N ARG A 79 -4.85 -1.68 -14.40
CA ARG A 79 -5.54 -0.70 -13.55
C ARG A 79 -4.81 -0.44 -12.23
N TYR A 80 -3.90 -1.35 -11.82
CA TYR A 80 -3.11 -1.24 -10.61
C TYR A 80 -1.61 -1.21 -10.95
N PRO A 81 -1.10 -0.14 -11.60
CA PRO A 81 0.26 -0.11 -12.11
C PRO A 81 1.33 -0.30 -11.02
N PHE A 82 1.08 0.17 -9.79
CA PHE A 82 2.00 0.01 -8.66
C PHE A 82 1.99 -1.42 -8.08
N LEU A 83 0.96 -2.21 -8.39
CA LEU A 83 0.90 -3.64 -8.04
C LEU A 83 1.42 -4.52 -9.18
N VAL A 84 1.34 -4.04 -10.43
CA VAL A 84 1.95 -4.68 -11.60
C VAL A 84 3.47 -4.63 -11.51
N ASP A 85 4.02 -3.45 -11.19
CA ASP A 85 5.44 -3.27 -10.90
C ASP A 85 5.65 -3.03 -9.39
N ALA A 86 5.31 -4.06 -8.61
CA ALA A 86 5.44 -4.01 -7.16
C ALA A 86 6.91 -3.81 -6.73
N GLN A 87 7.85 -4.46 -7.41
CA GLN A 87 9.28 -4.30 -7.10
C GLN A 87 9.76 -2.87 -7.37
N GLY A 88 9.47 -2.31 -8.56
CA GLY A 88 9.82 -0.92 -8.86
C GLY A 88 9.16 0.07 -7.91
N SER A 89 7.94 -0.20 -7.47
CA SER A 89 7.25 0.62 -6.47
C SER A 89 7.93 0.57 -5.10
N LEU A 90 8.35 -0.61 -4.63
CA LEU A 90 9.07 -0.79 -3.37
C LEU A 90 10.46 -0.13 -3.40
N GLU A 91 11.16 -0.22 -4.52
CA GLU A 91 12.48 0.41 -4.73
C GLU A 91 12.38 1.94 -4.78
N ALA A 92 11.23 2.50 -5.19
CA ALA A 92 10.99 3.94 -5.25
C ALA A 92 10.61 4.57 -3.90
N LEU A 93 10.40 3.78 -2.84
CA LEU A 93 10.01 4.30 -1.54
C LEU A 93 11.14 5.08 -0.85
N ASN A 94 10.78 6.10 -0.09
CA ASN A 94 11.71 6.88 0.73
C ASN A 94 11.97 6.15 2.07
N VAL A 95 12.80 5.11 2.02
CA VAL A 95 13.10 4.29 3.20
C VAL A 95 14.10 4.99 4.12
N VAL A 96 13.72 5.17 5.38
CA VAL A 96 14.56 5.72 6.46
C VAL A 96 14.97 4.62 7.44
N GLU A 97 16.18 4.75 8.01
CA GLU A 97 16.77 3.80 8.97
C GLU A 97 16.05 3.80 10.33
#